data_AF-A0A2S6HQQ9-F1
#
_entry.id   AF-A0A2S6HQQ9-F1
#
_cell.length_a   1.000
_cell.length_b   1.000
_cell.length_c   1.000
_cell.angle_alpha   90.00
_cell.angle_beta   90.00
_cell.angle_gamma   90.00
#
_symmetry.space_group_name_H-M   'P 1'
#
loop_
_entity.id
_entity.type
_entity.pdbx_description
1 polymer ?
#
loop_
_entity_poly.entity_id
_entity_poly.type
_entity_poly.pdbx_seq_one_letter_code
_entity_poly.pdbx_strand_id
1 'polypeptide(L)'
;MNELRWFTWLFPLLFIVHDMEEIMKAKQWCKKGLRQLIPLPITPFGDTNNTAAFSVGVFEELILWMSATLLGNITGFYGLWYGLLTANIIHLVLFHIILLPLSYRHYVPGEVTAWLTLFPCFYILILAQRILNYSAIEIALWVTIGLVFAFGNVKILHKNMHQLARLVG
;
A
#
# COMPACT_ATOMS: atom_id res chain seq x y z
N MET A 1 -20.41 -3.06 15.43
CA MET A 1 -19.27 -4.02 15.43
C MET A 1 -19.38 -5.07 14.33
N ASN A 2 -20.54 -5.70 14.08
CA ASN A 2 -20.68 -6.65 12.97
C ASN A 2 -20.45 -6.00 11.59
N GLU A 3 -20.84 -4.74 11.42
CA GLU A 3 -20.58 -4.00 10.18
C GLU A 3 -19.08 -3.76 9.94
N LEU A 4 -18.35 -3.34 10.96
CA LEU A 4 -16.90 -3.14 10.88
C LEU A 4 -16.17 -4.41 10.40
N ARG A 5 -16.57 -5.58 10.92
CA ARG A 5 -15.93 -6.86 10.59
C ARG A 5 -16.00 -7.25 9.11
N TRP A 6 -17.05 -6.85 8.40
CA TRP A 6 -17.17 -7.22 6.98
C TRP A 6 -16.40 -6.24 6.09
N PHE A 7 -16.51 -4.93 6.33
CA PHE A 7 -15.90 -3.97 5.43
C PHE A 7 -14.39 -3.81 5.65
N THR A 8 -13.85 -4.25 6.79
CA THR A 8 -12.39 -4.25 7.03
C THR A 8 -11.65 -5.13 6.02
N TRP A 9 -12.29 -6.16 5.48
CA TRP A 9 -11.76 -6.98 4.38
C TRP A 9 -11.69 -6.27 3.03
N LEU A 10 -12.41 -5.15 2.86
CA LEU A 10 -12.28 -4.36 1.63
C LEU A 10 -10.89 -3.72 1.51
N PHE A 11 -10.21 -3.43 2.63
CA PHE A 11 -8.87 -2.83 2.56
C PHE A 11 -7.86 -3.75 1.83
N PRO A 12 -7.61 -5.01 2.26
CA PRO A 12 -6.74 -5.92 1.52
C PRO A 12 -7.16 -6.13 0.06
N LEU A 13 -8.48 -6.15 -0.22
CA LEU A 13 -9.01 -6.32 -1.58
C LEU A 13 -8.73 -5.08 -2.46
N LEU A 14 -8.88 -3.87 -1.92
CA LEU A 14 -8.59 -2.64 -2.65
C LEU A 14 -7.09 -2.47 -2.87
N PHE A 15 -6.27 -2.83 -1.88
CA PHE A 15 -4.82 -2.87 -2.00
C PHE A 15 -4.42 -3.78 -3.17
N ILE A 16 -4.87 -5.04 -3.20
CA ILE A 16 -4.43 -5.95 -4.26
C ILE A 16 -4.91 -5.51 -5.64
N VAL A 17 -6.08 -4.87 -5.76
CA VAL A 17 -6.54 -4.29 -7.04
C VAL A 17 -5.56 -3.24 -7.55
N HIS A 18 -5.03 -2.39 -6.66
CA HIS A 18 -4.03 -1.40 -7.01
C HIS A 18 -2.70 -2.04 -7.43
N ASP A 19 -2.14 -2.88 -6.57
CA ASP A 19 -0.83 -3.49 -6.76
C ASP A 19 -0.79 -4.48 -7.94
N MET A 20 -1.93 -5.07 -8.33
CA MET A 20 -1.99 -5.89 -9.55
C MET A 20 -1.67 -5.07 -10.81
N GLU A 21 -2.09 -3.81 -10.88
CA GLU A 21 -1.69 -2.91 -11.98
C GLU A 21 -0.17 -2.69 -11.98
N GLU A 22 0.43 -2.56 -10.80
CA GLU A 22 1.88 -2.40 -10.64
C GLU A 22 2.64 -3.66 -11.05
N ILE A 23 2.22 -4.84 -10.58
CA ILE A 23 2.81 -6.13 -10.98
C ILE A 23 2.84 -6.26 -12.50
N MET A 24 1.74 -5.89 -13.17
CA MET A 24 1.63 -6.00 -14.62
C MET A 24 2.53 -5.02 -15.37
N LYS A 25 2.78 -3.82 -14.83
CA LYS A 25 3.36 -2.69 -15.60
C LYS A 25 4.72 -2.19 -15.10
N ALA A 26 5.06 -2.35 -13.83
CA ALA A 26 6.25 -1.79 -13.19
C ALA A 26 7.54 -2.16 -13.94
N LYS A 27 7.75 -3.44 -14.22
CA LYS A 27 8.93 -3.92 -14.97
C LYS A 27 9.09 -3.23 -16.34
N GLN A 28 8.00 -3.15 -17.10
CA GLN A 28 8.04 -2.53 -18.43
C GLN A 28 8.26 -1.02 -18.33
N TRP A 29 7.69 -0.39 -17.31
CA TRP A 29 7.85 1.03 -17.06
C TRP A 29 9.30 1.38 -16.68
N CYS A 30 9.92 0.63 -15.75
CA CYS A 30 11.34 0.80 -15.39
C CYS A 30 12.26 0.61 -16.60
N LYS A 31 11.98 -0.38 -17.47
CA LYS A 31 12.76 -0.64 -18.69
C LYS A 31 12.73 0.52 -19.70
N LYS A 32 11.73 1.40 -19.68
CA LYS A 32 11.67 2.56 -20.59
C LYS A 32 12.76 3.59 -20.30
N GLY A 33 13.42 3.54 -19.13
CA GLY A 33 14.47 4.49 -18.77
C GLY A 33 13.96 5.94 -18.76
N LEU A 34 12.71 6.14 -18.32
CA LEU A 34 12.10 7.47 -18.32
C LEU A 34 12.94 8.41 -17.45
N ARG A 35 13.24 9.59 -18.00
CA ARG A 35 14.03 10.59 -17.28
C ARG A 35 13.16 11.23 -16.21
N GLN A 36 13.71 11.30 -15.01
CA GLN A 36 13.13 12.08 -13.94
C GLN A 36 13.34 13.57 -14.18
N LEU A 37 12.26 14.35 -14.26
CA LEU A 37 12.31 15.80 -14.46
C LEU A 37 12.44 16.54 -13.12
N ILE A 38 11.85 16.00 -12.05
CA ILE A 38 11.99 16.51 -10.69
C ILE A 38 12.68 15.43 -9.86
N PRO A 39 13.91 15.64 -9.36
CA PRO A 39 14.62 14.63 -8.61
C PRO A 39 13.88 14.30 -7.31
N LEU A 40 13.62 13.02 -7.07
CA LEU A 40 13.02 12.51 -5.85
C LEU A 40 14.00 11.52 -5.21
N PRO A 41 14.15 11.51 -3.88
CA PRO A 41 15.02 10.58 -3.17
C PRO A 41 14.40 9.19 -3.03
N ILE A 42 13.65 8.73 -4.03
CA ILE A 42 12.94 7.45 -4.04
C ILE A 42 13.27 6.71 -5.34
N THR A 43 13.38 5.40 -5.24
CA THR A 43 13.52 4.52 -6.40
C THR A 43 12.14 3.91 -6.68
N PRO A 44 11.44 4.34 -7.76
CA PRO A 44 10.10 3.82 -8.05
C PRO A 44 10.15 2.30 -8.23
N PHE A 45 9.21 1.59 -7.59
CA PHE A 45 9.08 0.13 -7.68
C PHE A 45 10.37 -0.65 -7.35
N GLY A 46 11.29 -0.05 -6.58
CA GLY A 46 12.59 -0.65 -6.26
C GLY A 46 13.48 -0.95 -7.48
N ASP A 47 13.29 -0.23 -8.60
CA ASP A 47 13.94 -0.50 -9.90
C ASP A 47 13.73 -1.96 -10.36
N THR A 48 12.50 -2.45 -10.17
CA THR A 48 12.19 -3.85 -10.46
C THR A 48 12.44 -4.20 -11.92
N ASN A 49 13.33 -5.17 -12.13
CA ASN A 49 13.55 -5.83 -13.41
C ASN A 49 12.87 -7.22 -13.48
N ASN A 50 12.27 -7.67 -12.38
CA ASN A 50 11.74 -9.01 -12.21
C ASN A 50 10.33 -8.96 -11.60
N THR A 51 9.33 -9.28 -12.43
CA THR A 51 7.91 -9.37 -12.03
C THR A 51 7.69 -10.37 -10.90
N ALA A 52 8.42 -11.49 -10.86
CA ALA A 52 8.27 -12.48 -9.78
C ALA A 52 8.73 -11.90 -8.44
N ALA A 53 9.87 -11.20 -8.40
CA ALA A 53 10.36 -10.54 -7.19
C ALA A 53 9.41 -9.45 -6.70
N PHE A 54 8.86 -8.65 -7.62
CA PHE A 54 7.86 -7.64 -7.29
C PHE A 54 6.56 -8.28 -6.76
N SER A 55 6.10 -9.37 -7.38
CA SER A 55 4.89 -10.10 -6.95
C SER A 55 5.06 -10.71 -5.56
N VAL A 56 6.24 -11.23 -5.23
CA VAL A 56 6.56 -11.71 -3.88
C VAL A 56 6.46 -10.57 -2.86
N GLY A 57 6.90 -9.37 -3.23
CA GLY A 57 6.75 -8.18 -2.40
C GLY A 57 5.28 -7.86 -2.10
N VAL A 58 4.49 -7.68 -3.14
CA VAL A 58 3.05 -7.41 -3.03
C VAL A 58 2.32 -8.51 -2.24
N PHE A 59 2.69 -9.78 -2.45
CA PHE A 59 2.08 -10.90 -1.75
C PHE A 59 2.37 -10.89 -0.24
N GLU A 60 3.58 -10.53 0.15
CA GLU A 60 3.96 -10.38 1.55
C GLU A 60 3.14 -9.27 2.22
N GLU A 61 3.01 -8.11 1.58
CA GLU A 61 2.20 -7.00 2.09
C GLU A 61 0.72 -7.37 2.21
N LEU A 62 0.19 -8.08 1.21
CA LEU A 62 -1.18 -8.60 1.26
C LEU A 62 -1.41 -9.51 2.47
N ILE A 63 -0.46 -10.39 2.79
CA ILE A 63 -0.53 -11.24 3.99
C ILE A 63 -0.55 -10.39 5.25
N LEU A 64 0.25 -9.33 5.34
CA LEU A 64 0.25 -8.42 6.47
C LEU A 64 -1.08 -7.69 6.63
N TRP A 65 -1.68 -7.19 5.54
CA TRP A 65 -2.98 -6.52 5.55
C TRP A 65 -4.11 -7.46 5.96
N MET A 66 -4.12 -8.68 5.43
CA MET A 66 -5.06 -9.72 5.84
C MET A 66 -4.88 -10.09 7.31
N SER A 67 -3.65 -10.19 7.80
CA SER A 67 -3.34 -10.51 9.19
C SER A 67 -3.82 -9.42 10.14
N ALA A 68 -3.56 -8.14 9.81
CA ALA A 68 -4.07 -7.01 10.59
C ALA A 68 -5.60 -6.97 10.62
N THR A 69 -6.24 -7.28 9.49
CA THR A 69 -7.70 -7.38 9.37
C THR A 69 -8.26 -8.51 10.24
N LEU A 70 -7.65 -9.70 10.16
CA LEU A 70 -8.04 -10.88 10.93
C LEU A 70 -7.88 -10.64 12.43
N LEU A 71 -6.75 -10.10 12.85
CA LEU A 71 -6.46 -9.76 14.25
C LEU A 71 -7.48 -8.75 14.78
N GLY A 72 -7.79 -7.70 14.02
CA GLY A 72 -8.83 -6.74 14.38
C GLY A 72 -10.21 -7.41 14.53
N ASN A 73 -10.57 -8.31 13.62
CA ASN A 73 -11.84 -9.02 13.66
C ASN A 73 -11.99 -9.96 14.87
N ILE A 74 -10.91 -10.64 15.25
CA ILE A 74 -10.87 -11.58 16.40
C ILE A 74 -10.82 -10.81 17.72
N THR A 75 -9.90 -9.84 17.85
CA THR A 75 -9.61 -9.16 19.13
C THR A 75 -10.50 -7.95 19.38
N GLY A 76 -11.14 -7.41 18.33
CA GLY A 76 -11.83 -6.12 18.36
C GLY A 76 -10.89 -4.91 18.26
N PHE A 77 -9.58 -5.12 18.15
CA PHE A 77 -8.58 -4.07 18.15
C PHE A 77 -8.12 -3.72 16.72
N TYR A 78 -8.65 -2.63 16.18
CA TYR A 78 -8.38 -2.20 14.80
C TYR A 78 -7.32 -1.11 14.67
N GLY A 79 -6.59 -0.79 15.74
CA GLY A 79 -5.62 0.31 15.73
C GLY A 79 -4.56 0.17 14.64
N LEU A 80 -3.89 -1.00 14.58
CA LEU A 80 -2.92 -1.28 13.53
C LEU A 80 -3.56 -1.28 12.15
N TRP A 81 -4.71 -1.96 11.96
CA TRP A 81 -5.44 -1.95 10.69
C TRP A 81 -5.79 -0.54 10.21
N TYR A 82 -6.23 0.34 11.12
CA TYR A 82 -6.57 1.73 10.83
C TYR A 82 -5.35 2.53 10.37
N GLY A 83 -4.22 2.35 11.08
CA GLY A 83 -2.94 2.94 10.71
C GLY A 83 -2.46 2.50 9.33
N LEU A 84 -2.58 1.20 9.01
CA LEU A 84 -2.15 0.62 7.74
C LEU A 84 -3.04 1.04 6.57
N LEU A 85 -4.37 1.11 6.75
CA LEU A 85 -5.27 1.69 5.77
C LEU A 85 -4.90 3.16 5.47
N THR A 86 -4.57 3.92 6.51
CA THR A 86 -4.14 5.32 6.34
C THR A 86 -2.79 5.40 5.62
N ALA A 87 -1.85 4.53 5.95
CA ALA A 87 -0.56 4.43 5.26
C ALA A 87 -0.75 4.11 3.77
N ASN A 88 -1.67 3.19 3.43
CA ASN A 88 -2.04 2.89 2.06
C ASN A 88 -2.63 4.11 1.33
N ILE A 89 -3.56 4.83 1.96
CA ILE A 89 -4.12 6.07 1.38
C ILE A 89 -3.01 7.10 1.10
N ILE A 90 -2.09 7.28 2.03
CA ILE A 90 -0.93 8.16 1.86
C ILE A 90 -0.05 7.67 0.70
N HIS A 91 0.19 6.36 0.58
CA HIS A 91 0.93 5.77 -0.54
C HIS A 91 0.27 6.10 -1.89
N LEU A 92 -1.03 5.83 -2.03
CA LEU A 92 -1.79 6.11 -3.26
C LEU A 92 -1.69 7.58 -3.67
N VAL A 93 -1.92 8.50 -2.73
CA VAL A 93 -1.92 9.94 -3.01
C VAL A 93 -0.51 10.45 -3.27
N LEU A 94 0.42 10.15 -2.37
CA LEU A 94 1.74 10.72 -2.40
C LEU A 94 2.55 10.17 -3.57
N PHE A 95 2.60 8.86 -3.77
CA PHE A 95 3.44 8.26 -4.81
C PHE A 95 2.74 8.20 -6.16
N HIS A 96 1.48 7.77 -6.24
CA HIS A 96 0.83 7.49 -7.52
C HIS A 96 0.04 8.65 -8.12
N ILE A 97 -0.39 9.62 -7.30
CA ILE A 97 -1.14 10.78 -7.80
C ILE A 97 -0.27 12.03 -7.89
N ILE A 98 0.64 12.25 -6.93
CA ILE A 98 1.42 13.49 -6.85
C ILE A 98 2.87 13.30 -7.32
N LEU A 99 3.69 12.56 -6.57
CA LEU A 99 5.14 12.59 -6.73
C LEU A 99 5.58 11.98 -8.06
N LEU A 100 5.23 10.72 -8.34
CA LEU A 100 5.73 10.04 -9.54
C LEU A 100 5.16 10.64 -10.84
N PRO A 101 3.84 10.94 -10.96
CA PRO A 101 3.33 11.57 -12.17
C PRO A 101 3.93 12.96 -12.43
N LEU A 102 4.10 13.78 -11.40
CA LEU A 102 4.70 15.12 -11.56
C LEU A 102 6.19 15.02 -11.93
N SER A 103 6.90 14.06 -11.35
CA SER A 103 8.32 13.83 -11.53
C SER A 103 8.66 13.28 -12.91
N TYR A 104 7.88 12.33 -13.42
CA TYR A 104 8.14 11.69 -14.71
C TYR A 104 7.34 12.31 -15.87
N ARG A 105 6.27 13.06 -15.60
CA ARG A 105 5.31 13.61 -16.60
C ARG A 105 4.84 12.56 -17.61
N HIS A 106 4.74 11.33 -17.13
CA HIS A 106 4.27 10.17 -17.86
C HIS A 106 3.36 9.38 -16.93
N TYR A 107 2.49 8.59 -17.54
CA TYR A 107 1.69 7.61 -16.82
C TYR A 107 2.59 6.72 -15.93
N VAL A 108 2.15 6.51 -14.68
CA VAL A 108 2.84 5.69 -13.69
C VAL A 108 2.02 4.43 -13.39
N PRO A 109 2.64 3.24 -13.32
CA PRO A 109 1.97 2.02 -12.87
C PRO A 109 1.25 2.26 -11.54
N GLY A 110 -0.02 1.85 -11.46
CA GLY A 110 -0.85 2.05 -10.28
C GLY A 110 -1.59 3.38 -10.24
N GLU A 111 -1.37 4.32 -11.16
CA GLU A 111 -2.05 5.63 -11.16
C GLU A 111 -3.56 5.51 -11.40
N VAL A 112 -3.99 4.67 -12.35
CA VAL A 112 -5.41 4.52 -12.67
C VAL A 112 -6.14 3.82 -11.53
N THR A 113 -5.59 2.71 -11.04
CA THR A 113 -6.15 2.01 -9.88
C THR A 113 -6.05 2.83 -8.60
N ALA A 114 -5.05 3.70 -8.42
CA ALA A 114 -4.97 4.58 -7.26
C ALA A 114 -6.17 5.53 -7.22
N TRP A 115 -6.55 6.16 -8.33
CA TRP A 115 -7.77 6.95 -8.39
C TRP A 115 -9.03 6.12 -8.11
N LEU A 116 -9.09 4.90 -8.62
CA LEU A 116 -10.24 4.00 -8.42
C LEU A 116 -10.38 3.56 -6.95
N THR A 117 -9.28 3.21 -6.28
CA THR A 117 -9.29 2.63 -4.94
C THR A 117 -9.20 3.68 -3.83
N LEU A 118 -8.79 4.91 -4.14
CA LEU A 118 -8.68 6.00 -3.17
C LEU A 118 -10.04 6.34 -2.54
N PHE A 119 -11.07 6.53 -3.37
CA PHE A 119 -12.41 6.89 -2.89
C PHE A 119 -13.01 5.85 -1.93
N PRO A 120 -13.05 4.54 -2.26
CA PRO A 120 -13.55 3.55 -1.32
C PRO A 120 -12.66 3.42 -0.08
N CYS A 121 -11.33 3.55 -0.18
CA CYS A 121 -10.44 3.55 0.99
C CYS A 121 -10.76 4.69 1.96
N PHE A 122 -10.94 5.93 1.46
CA PHE A 122 -11.35 7.06 2.30
C PHE A 122 -12.72 6.84 2.93
N TYR A 123 -13.68 6.33 2.17
CA TYR A 123 -15.01 6.04 2.66
C TYR A 123 -14.97 5.02 3.81
N ILE A 124 -14.21 3.93 3.65
CA ILE A 124 -13.99 2.92 4.68
C ILE A 124 -13.33 3.52 5.93
N LEU A 125 -12.34 4.39 5.76
CA LEU A 125 -11.67 5.07 6.87
C LEU A 125 -12.66 5.94 7.68
N ILE A 126 -13.54 6.69 6.99
CA ILE A 126 -14.57 7.51 7.62
C ILE A 126 -15.57 6.63 8.39
N LEU A 127 -16.02 5.52 7.80
CA LEU A 127 -16.91 4.57 8.49
C LEU A 127 -16.23 3.96 9.72
N ALA A 128 -14.98 3.52 9.58
CA ALA A 128 -14.20 2.99 10.69
C ALA A 128 -14.05 4.01 11.80
N GLN A 129 -13.73 5.27 11.49
CA GLN A 129 -13.61 6.33 12.48
C GLN A 129 -14.92 6.62 13.21
N ARG A 130 -16.06 6.57 12.52
CA ARG A 130 -17.39 6.74 13.16
C ARG A 130 -17.72 5.61 14.13
N ILE A 131 -17.29 4.38 13.84
CA ILE A 131 -17.57 3.20 14.68
C ILE A 131 -16.58 3.08 15.84
N LEU A 132 -15.28 3.26 15.56
CA LEU A 132 -14.19 3.13 16.52
C LEU A 132 -14.09 4.35 17.44
N ASN A 133 -14.49 5.52 16.94
CA ASN A 133 -14.51 6.79 17.65
C ASN A 133 -13.16 7.13 18.30
N TYR A 134 -12.06 6.90 17.59
CA TYR A 134 -10.72 7.21 18.08
C TYR A 134 -10.56 8.72 18.29
N SER A 135 -9.98 9.11 19.41
CA SER A 135 -9.54 10.47 19.65
C SER A 135 -8.44 10.89 18.67
N ALA A 136 -8.20 12.20 18.55
CA ALA A 136 -7.12 12.71 17.71
C ALA A 136 -5.74 12.16 18.08
N ILE A 137 -5.51 11.89 19.38
CA ILE A 137 -4.25 11.31 19.88
C ILE A 137 -4.14 9.85 19.41
N GLU A 138 -5.20 9.05 19.57
CA GLU A 138 -5.21 7.66 19.11
C GLU A 138 -5.01 7.58 17.59
N ILE A 139 -5.67 8.45 16.82
CA ILE A 139 -5.45 8.54 15.37
C ILE A 139 -3.99 8.84 15.07
N ALA A 140 -3.40 9.87 15.69
CA ALA A 140 -2.00 10.23 15.47
C ALA A 140 -1.05 9.08 15.80
N LEU A 141 -1.29 8.37 16.92
CA LEU A 141 -0.51 7.20 17.32
C LEU A 141 -0.62 6.06 16.32
N TRP A 142 -1.83 5.67 15.94
CA TRP A 142 -2.05 4.55 15.02
C TRP A 142 -1.54 4.82 13.61
N VAL A 143 -1.74 6.04 13.10
CA VAL A 143 -1.19 6.46 11.81
C VAL A 143 0.33 6.44 11.85
N THR A 144 0.96 6.94 12.93
CA THR A 144 2.42 6.91 13.06
C THR A 144 2.95 5.47 13.09
N ILE A 145 2.34 4.60 13.91
CA ILE A 145 2.71 3.18 13.98
C ILE A 145 2.53 2.50 12.63
N GLY A 146 1.41 2.73 11.95
CA GLY A 146 1.11 2.16 10.65
C GLY A 146 2.10 2.59 9.57
N LEU A 147 2.46 3.88 9.53
CA LEU A 147 3.47 4.39 8.59
C LEU A 147 4.85 3.79 8.87
N VAL A 148 5.31 3.79 10.13
CA VAL A 148 6.61 3.21 10.50
C VAL A 148 6.65 1.73 10.15
N PHE A 149 5.58 1.00 10.42
CA PHE A 149 5.46 -0.42 10.09
C PHE A 149 5.51 -0.64 8.57
N ALA A 150 4.66 0.04 7.79
CA ALA A 150 4.60 -0.12 6.35
C ALA A 150 5.92 0.25 5.67
N PHE A 151 6.47 1.42 5.95
CA PHE A 151 7.75 1.85 5.36
C PHE A 151 8.92 0.99 5.81
N GLY A 152 8.95 0.59 7.09
CA GLY A 152 9.94 -0.34 7.62
C GLY A 152 9.90 -1.68 6.89
N ASN A 153 8.70 -2.21 6.68
CA ASN A 153 8.47 -3.45 5.96
C ASN A 153 8.96 -3.37 4.50
N VAL A 154 8.47 -2.39 3.72
CA VAL A 154 8.88 -2.16 2.33
C VAL A 154 10.40 -2.08 2.19
N LYS A 155 11.07 -1.36 3.12
CA LYS A 155 12.52 -1.20 3.09
C LYS A 155 13.26 -2.52 3.31
N ILE A 156 12.76 -3.39 4.18
CA ILE A 156 13.32 -4.73 4.40
C ILE A 156 13.02 -5.62 3.20
N LEU A 157 11.79 -5.54 2.68
CA LEU A 157 11.31 -6.33 1.55
C LEU A 157 12.12 -6.04 0.29
N HIS A 158 12.35 -4.78 -0.06
CA HIS A 158 13.16 -4.42 -1.22
C HIS A 158 14.60 -4.95 -1.15
N LYS A 159 15.17 -5.11 0.06
CA LYS A 159 16.50 -5.71 0.23
C LYS A 159 16.51 -7.22 -0.02
N ASN A 160 15.38 -7.89 0.27
CA ASN A 160 15.30 -9.35 0.30
C ASN A 160 14.48 -9.95 -0.85
N MET A 161 13.69 -9.17 -1.58
CA MET A 161 12.71 -9.67 -2.56
C MET A 161 13.34 -10.50 -3.67
N HIS A 162 14.56 -10.17 -4.12
CA HIS A 162 15.27 -10.97 -5.13
C HIS A 162 15.79 -12.32 -4.59
N GLN A 163 16.05 -12.41 -3.28
CA GLN A 163 16.41 -13.67 -2.64
C GLN A 163 15.15 -14.52 -2.44
N LEU A 164 14.07 -13.91 -1.95
CA LEU A 164 12.78 -14.58 -1.77
C LEU A 164 12.22 -15.09 -3.11
N ALA A 165 12.34 -14.33 -4.18
CA ALA A 165 11.92 -14.76 -5.51
C ALA A 165 12.61 -16.05 -5.98
N ARG A 166 13.91 -16.20 -5.69
CA ARG A 166 14.70 -17.41 -6.03
C ARG A 166 14.31 -18.64 -5.22
N LEU A 167 13.57 -18.48 -4.13
CA LEU A 167 13.04 -19.60 -3.34
C LEU A 167 11.72 -20.11 -3.91
N VAL A 168 11.05 -19.30 -4.73
CA VAL A 168 9.72 -19.59 -5.29
C VAL A 168 9.79 -19.96 -6.78
N GLY A 169 10.96 -19.79 -7.43
CA GLY A 169 11.25 -20.17 -8.83
C GLY A 169 12.59 -19.63 -9.30
#